data_AF-A0A1F5GVV2-F1
#
_entry.id   AF-A0A1F5GVV2-F1
#
_cell.length_a   1.000
_cell.length_b   1.000
_cell.length_c   1.000
_cell.angle_alpha   90.00
_cell.angle_beta   90.00
_cell.angle_gamma   90.00
#
_symmetry.space_group_name_H-M   'P 1'
#
loop_
_entity.id
_entity.type
_entity.pdbx_description
1 polymer ?
#
loop_
_entity_poly.entity_id
_entity_poly.type
_entity_poly.pdbx_seq_one_letter_code
_entity_poly.pdbx_strand_id
1 'polypeptide(L)'
;MGSVIELNDTLQLTKEQGFPEVLDLDKHLKNPFKAEDFDGKVFEFQNKPEVRVYKIPPVRNFLVENRDGKWIYWGLVHVLETTCDYENKTTSGKFKIIYIYTSEEMKKAHAMLDRDKGTEFFK
;
A
#
# COMPACT_ATOMS: atom_id res chain seq x y z
N MET A 1 14.53 26.55 12.07
CA MET A 1 14.78 25.09 12.10
C MET A 1 13.61 24.41 11.41
N GLY A 2 13.85 23.47 10.49
CA GLY A 2 12.81 22.81 9.71
C GLY A 2 12.65 21.34 10.09
N SER A 3 11.46 20.79 9.86
CA SER A 3 11.15 19.37 10.04
C SER A 3 11.24 18.63 8.70
N VAL A 4 11.58 17.34 8.74
CA VAL A 4 11.59 16.49 7.56
C VAL A 4 10.20 15.90 7.37
N ILE A 5 9.67 15.98 6.15
CA ILE A 5 8.41 15.37 5.75
C ILE A 5 8.68 14.59 4.46
N GLU A 6 8.23 13.35 4.42
CA GLU A 6 8.38 12.46 3.27
C GLU A 6 7.10 12.50 2.42
N LEU A 7 7.23 12.82 1.13
CA LEU A 7 6.10 12.83 0.20
C LEU A 7 6.10 11.52 -0.59
N ASN A 8 5.10 10.68 -0.35
CA ASN A 8 5.02 9.34 -0.95
C ASN A 8 3.80 9.18 -1.86
N ASP A 9 3.99 8.40 -2.92
CA ASP A 9 2.92 7.88 -3.76
C ASP A 9 2.69 6.38 -3.53
N THR A 10 3.52 5.73 -2.70
CA THR A 10 3.48 4.30 -2.44
C THR A 10 3.15 4.03 -0.97
N LEU A 11 1.97 3.46 -0.73
CA LEU A 11 1.52 2.98 0.57
C LEU A 11 1.99 1.52 0.76
N GLN A 12 3.24 1.38 1.19
CA GLN A 12 3.85 0.10 1.54
C GLN A 12 3.51 -0.33 2.98
N LEU A 13 2.79 -1.43 3.21
CA LEU A 13 2.37 -1.85 4.55
C LEU A 13 2.81 -3.28 4.84
N THR A 14 3.16 -3.54 6.10
CA THR A 14 3.23 -4.90 6.66
C THR A 14 1.88 -5.27 7.28
N LYS A 15 1.66 -6.56 7.60
CA LYS A 15 0.46 -7.00 8.33
C LYS A 15 0.28 -6.27 9.66
N GLU A 16 1.37 -6.08 10.39
CA GLU A 16 1.39 -5.35 11.68
C GLU A 16 0.99 -3.88 11.54
N GLN A 17 1.28 -3.27 10.39
CA GLN A 17 0.92 -1.88 10.09
C GLN A 17 -0.51 -1.71 9.56
N GLY A 18 -1.32 -2.78 9.55
CA GLY A 18 -2.71 -2.75 9.09
C GLY A 18 -2.90 -3.12 7.62
N PHE A 19 -2.00 -3.92 7.02
CA PHE A 19 -2.30 -4.47 5.70
C PHE A 19 -3.56 -5.36 5.78
N PRO A 20 -4.56 -5.19 4.90
CA PRO A 20 -5.84 -5.88 5.03
C PRO A 20 -5.71 -7.41 4.98
N GLU A 21 -6.12 -8.10 6.03
CA GLU A 21 -6.07 -9.58 6.08
C GLU A 21 -6.96 -10.26 5.04
N VAL A 22 -7.97 -9.53 4.54
CA VAL A 22 -8.85 -9.99 3.47
C VAL A 22 -8.12 -10.16 2.13
N LEU A 23 -7.01 -9.43 1.92
CA LEU A 23 -6.16 -9.54 0.75
C LEU A 23 -5.17 -10.69 0.94
N ASP A 24 -5.68 -11.90 0.74
CA ASP A 24 -4.88 -13.12 0.78
C ASP A 24 -4.31 -13.45 -0.61
N LEU A 25 -2.99 -13.63 -0.68
CA LEU A 25 -2.29 -13.86 -1.95
C LEU A 25 -2.64 -15.21 -2.58
N ASP A 26 -2.79 -16.26 -1.79
CA ASP A 26 -3.10 -17.60 -2.32
C ASP A 26 -4.52 -17.66 -2.88
N LYS A 27 -5.45 -16.95 -2.24
CA LYS A 27 -6.82 -16.77 -2.76
C LYS A 27 -6.81 -15.95 -4.03
N HIS A 28 -6.09 -14.83 -4.04
CA HIS A 28 -6.03 -13.93 -5.20
C HIS A 28 -5.41 -14.60 -6.44
N LEU A 29 -4.39 -15.44 -6.25
CA LEU A 29 -3.78 -16.18 -7.36
C LEU A 29 -4.72 -17.22 -7.98
N LYS A 30 -5.63 -17.81 -7.19
CA LYS A 30 -6.62 -18.78 -7.69
C LYS A 30 -7.86 -18.12 -8.25
N ASN A 31 -8.35 -17.08 -7.56
CA ASN A 31 -9.52 -16.31 -7.94
C ASN A 31 -9.24 -14.81 -7.68
N PRO A 32 -8.86 -14.05 -8.72
CA PRO A 32 -8.49 -12.65 -8.56
C PRO A 32 -9.62 -11.81 -7.97
N PHE A 33 -9.33 -11.09 -6.88
CA PHE A 33 -10.21 -10.08 -6.33
C PHE A 33 -10.37 -8.91 -7.29
N LYS A 34 -11.54 -8.28 -7.26
CA LYS A 34 -11.84 -7.05 -7.97
C LYS A 34 -11.98 -5.90 -6.99
N ALA A 35 -11.79 -4.68 -7.49
CA ALA A 35 -12.03 -3.48 -6.68
C ALA A 35 -13.48 -3.42 -6.16
N GLU A 36 -14.43 -3.96 -6.93
CA GLU A 36 -15.86 -4.08 -6.57
C GLU A 36 -16.08 -4.86 -5.25
N ASP A 37 -15.23 -5.85 -4.95
CA ASP A 37 -15.33 -6.65 -3.71
C ASP A 37 -15.00 -5.83 -2.44
N PHE A 38 -14.38 -4.67 -2.63
CA PHE A 38 -13.97 -3.74 -1.59
C PHE A 38 -14.68 -2.39 -1.70
N ASP A 39 -15.71 -2.27 -2.54
CA ASP A 39 -16.44 -1.03 -2.67
C ASP A 39 -17.11 -0.65 -1.33
N GLY A 40 -17.00 0.63 -0.97
CA GLY A 40 -17.45 1.14 0.33
C GLY A 40 -16.63 0.71 1.55
N LYS A 41 -15.60 -0.15 1.42
CA LYS A 41 -14.74 -0.53 2.54
C LYS A 41 -13.61 0.49 2.71
N VAL A 42 -13.40 0.85 3.98
CA VAL A 42 -12.30 1.72 4.40
C VAL A 42 -11.36 0.89 5.27
N PHE A 43 -10.08 0.98 4.96
CA PHE A 43 -9.01 0.30 5.67
C PHE A 43 -8.18 1.32 6.44
N GLU A 44 -7.59 0.86 7.54
CA GLU A 44 -6.75 1.68 8.41
C GLU A 44 -5.31 1.15 8.37
N PHE A 45 -4.35 2.07 8.37
CA PHE A 45 -2.94 1.74 8.61
C PHE A 45 -2.41 2.57 9.77
N GLN A 46 -1.43 2.02 10.47
CA GLN A 46 -0.90 2.63 11.68
C GLN A 46 0.62 2.53 11.78
N ASN A 47 1.20 3.44 12.58
CA ASN A 47 2.59 3.39 13.05
C ASN A 47 3.61 3.30 11.92
N LYS A 48 3.36 3.98 10.81
CA LYS A 48 4.38 4.11 9.77
C LYS A 48 5.46 5.07 10.26
N PRO A 49 6.76 4.71 10.18
CA PRO A 49 7.81 5.60 10.64
C PRO A 49 7.84 6.88 9.81
N GLU A 50 8.30 7.95 10.43
CA GLU A 50 8.37 9.31 9.91
C GLU A 50 7.02 9.96 9.58
N VAL A 51 7.08 11.29 9.44
CA VAL A 51 5.94 12.10 8.99
C VAL A 51 5.84 11.98 7.47
N ARG A 52 4.75 11.34 7.00
CA ARG A 52 4.52 11.03 5.60
C ARG A 52 3.24 11.69 5.11
N VAL A 53 3.32 12.27 3.92
CA VAL A 53 2.16 12.83 3.21
C VAL A 53 1.97 12.07 1.91
N TYR A 54 0.75 11.58 1.72
CA TYR A 54 0.34 10.84 0.54
C TYR A 54 -0.34 11.74 -0.49
N LYS A 55 -0.48 11.26 -1.72
CA LYS A 55 -1.27 11.97 -2.73
C LYS A 55 -2.74 12.01 -2.30
N ILE A 56 -3.34 13.20 -2.38
CA ILE A 56 -4.74 13.47 -2.02
C ILE A 56 -5.65 13.02 -3.18
N PRO A 57 -6.83 12.43 -2.91
CA PRO A 57 -7.81 12.12 -3.95
C PRO A 57 -8.14 13.34 -4.82
N PRO A 58 -8.32 13.20 -6.14
CA PRO A 58 -8.50 11.96 -6.90
C PRO A 58 -7.20 11.30 -7.38
N VAL A 59 -6.05 11.72 -6.85
CA VAL A 59 -4.75 11.12 -7.23
C VAL A 59 -4.55 9.80 -6.50
N ARG A 60 -4.31 8.75 -7.27
CA ARG A 60 -4.00 7.39 -6.78
C ARG A 60 -2.64 7.32 -6.07
N ASN A 61 -2.56 6.43 -5.08
CA ASN A 61 -1.32 5.92 -4.50
C ASN A 61 -1.24 4.41 -4.79
N PHE A 62 -0.04 3.83 -4.80
CA PHE A 62 0.16 2.39 -4.94
C PHE A 62 -0.03 1.68 -3.61
N LEU A 63 -0.75 0.56 -3.61
CA LEU A 63 -0.83 -0.33 -2.46
C LEU A 63 0.22 -1.43 -2.61
N VAL A 64 1.15 -1.48 -1.67
CA VAL A 64 2.22 -2.48 -1.65
C VAL A 64 2.21 -3.22 -0.32
N GLU A 65 2.26 -4.53 -0.36
CA GLU A 65 2.50 -5.35 0.83
C GLU A 65 3.99 -5.63 0.93
N ASN A 66 4.58 -5.38 2.10
CA ASN A 66 5.95 -5.79 2.41
C ASN A 66 5.92 -7.08 3.24
N ARG A 67 6.51 -8.14 2.69
CA ARG A 67 6.77 -9.41 3.38
C ARG A 67 8.27 -9.63 3.48
N ASP A 68 8.82 -9.40 4.67
CA ASP A 68 10.25 -9.65 4.97
C ASP A 68 11.23 -8.98 3.99
N GLY A 69 10.91 -7.76 3.55
CA GLY A 69 11.70 -6.99 2.58
C GLY A 69 11.30 -7.21 1.11
N LYS A 70 10.42 -8.17 0.82
CA LYS A 70 9.86 -8.39 -0.52
C LYS A 70 8.57 -7.63 -0.72
N TRP A 71 8.44 -7.00 -1.88
CA TRP A 71 7.35 -6.09 -2.20
C TRP A 71 6.38 -6.74 -3.17
N ILE A 72 5.11 -6.66 -2.80
CA ILE A 72 4.00 -7.21 -3.58
C ILE A 72 3.09 -6.04 -3.92
N TYR A 73 3.06 -5.67 -5.20
CA TYR A 73 2.20 -4.61 -5.70
C TYR A 73 0.77 -5.13 -5.84
N TRP A 74 -0.14 -4.67 -5.00
CA TRP A 74 -1.53 -5.12 -4.97
C TRP A 74 -2.46 -4.31 -5.85
N GLY A 75 -2.18 -3.02 -6.03
CA GLY A 75 -3.06 -2.17 -6.82
C GLY A 75 -2.94 -0.71 -6.46
N LEU A 76 -4.08 -0.02 -6.53
CA LEU A 76 -4.18 1.42 -6.36
C LEU A 76 -5.19 1.76 -5.26
N VAL A 77 -4.86 2.78 -4.47
CA VAL A 77 -5.65 3.25 -3.34
C VAL A 77 -5.79 4.77 -3.32
N HIS A 78 -6.86 5.23 -2.69
CA HIS A 78 -7.01 6.62 -2.26
C HIS A 78 -6.82 6.69 -0.75
N VAL A 79 -5.83 7.47 -0.32
CA VAL A 79 -5.66 7.80 1.10
C VAL A 79 -6.68 8.89 1.44
N LEU A 80 -7.53 8.63 2.42
CA LEU A 80 -8.65 9.49 2.80
C LEU A 80 -8.24 10.46 3.90
N GLU A 81 -7.46 9.99 4.86
CA GLU A 81 -6.94 10.81 5.95
C GLU A 81 -5.57 10.29 6.40
N THR A 82 -4.75 11.20 6.91
CA THR A 82 -3.48 10.87 7.58
C THR A 82 -3.42 11.62 8.89
N THR A 83 -3.04 10.91 9.95
CA THR A 83 -2.75 11.46 11.28
C THR A 83 -1.26 11.32 11.51
N CYS A 84 -0.59 12.43 11.84
CA CYS A 84 0.83 12.45 12.15
C CYS A 84 1.01 12.60 13.66
N ASP A 85 1.68 11.63 14.29
CA ASP A 85 2.17 11.75 15.66
C ASP A 85 3.57 12.34 15.60
N TYR A 86 3.73 13.59 16.05
CA TYR A 86 5.01 14.29 16.02
C TYR A 86 5.93 13.94 17.19
N GLU A 87 5.41 13.35 18.27
CA GLU A 87 6.24 12.88 19.39
C GLU A 87 6.92 11.57 19.02
N ASN A 88 6.16 10.62 18.49
CA ASN A 88 6.68 9.32 18.05
C ASN A 88 7.20 9.33 16.61
N LYS A 89 6.98 10.44 15.88
CA LYS A 89 7.30 10.59 14.44
C LYS A 89 6.70 9.46 13.62
N THR A 90 5.40 9.24 13.76
CA THR A 90 4.69 8.22 12.98
C THR A 90 3.53 8.80 12.20
N THR A 91 3.13 8.08 11.16
CA THR A 91 1.97 8.39 10.33
C THR A 91 1.00 7.21 10.36
N SER A 92 -0.25 7.50 10.63
CA SER A 92 -1.38 6.57 10.54
C SER A 92 -2.43 7.15 9.62
N GLY A 93 -3.42 6.38 9.19
CA GLY A 93 -4.45 6.92 8.32
C GLY A 93 -5.46 5.92 7.81
N LYS A 94 -6.38 6.41 6.98
CA LYS A 94 -7.38 5.59 6.30
C LYS A 94 -7.19 5.63 4.80
N PHE A 95 -7.51 4.53 4.14
CA PHE A 95 -7.51 4.44 2.69
C PHE A 95 -8.66 3.57 2.18
N LYS A 96 -9.00 3.76 0.91
CA LYS A 96 -9.90 2.88 0.16
C LYS A 96 -9.20 2.32 -1.06
N ILE A 97 -9.53 1.09 -1.39
CA ILE A 97 -9.04 0.42 -2.59
C ILE A 97 -9.85 0.93 -3.78
N ILE A 98 -9.16 1.32 -4.85
CA ILE A 98 -9.80 1.78 -6.10
C ILE A 98 -9.52 0.84 -7.28
N TYR A 99 -8.43 0.07 -7.22
CA TYR A 99 -8.10 -0.93 -8.22
C TYR A 99 -7.25 -2.02 -7.57
N ILE A 100 -7.47 -3.28 -7.97
CA ILE A 100 -6.65 -4.42 -7.58
C ILE A 100 -6.05 -5.01 -8.86
N TYR A 101 -4.75 -5.24 -8.83
CA TYR A 101 -4.01 -5.86 -9.92
C TYR A 101 -4.30 -7.35 -10.00
N THR A 102 -4.48 -7.86 -11.21
CA THR A 102 -4.39 -9.28 -11.52
C THR A 102 -2.97 -9.80 -11.28
N SER A 103 -2.79 -11.10 -11.10
CA SER A 103 -1.48 -11.72 -10.86
C SER A 103 -0.42 -11.35 -11.91
N GLU A 104 -0.81 -11.21 -13.19
CA GLU A 104 0.08 -10.73 -14.24
C GLU A 104 0.46 -9.26 -14.10
N GLU A 105 -0.52 -8.41 -13.76
CA GLU A 105 -0.27 -6.98 -13.51
C GLU A 105 0.63 -6.78 -12.30
N MET A 106 0.49 -7.58 -11.24
CA MET A 106 1.37 -7.51 -10.06
C MET A 106 2.83 -7.75 -10.44
N LYS A 107 3.09 -8.78 -11.27
CA LYS A 107 4.45 -9.09 -11.78
C LYS A 107 4.97 -7.96 -12.67
N LYS A 108 4.15 -7.46 -13.59
CA LYS A 108 4.52 -6.34 -14.47
C LYS A 108 4.76 -5.05 -13.69
N ALA A 109 3.96 -4.78 -12.65
CA ALA A 109 4.09 -3.60 -11.81
C ALA A 109 5.45 -3.58 -11.09
N HIS A 110 5.86 -4.71 -10.49
CA HIS A 110 7.19 -4.83 -9.88
C HIS A 110 8.30 -4.62 -10.92
N ALA A 111 8.20 -5.29 -12.08
CA ALA A 111 9.17 -5.17 -13.17
C ALA A 111 9.26 -3.75 -13.78
N MET A 112 8.19 -2.95 -13.71
CA MET A 112 8.18 -1.59 -14.25
C MET A 112 8.58 -0.53 -13.23
N LEU A 113 8.06 -0.63 -12.00
CA LEU A 113 8.13 0.40 -10.96
C LEU A 113 9.37 0.26 -10.08
N ASP A 114 9.70 -0.95 -9.63
CA ASP A 114 10.81 -1.19 -8.68
C ASP A 114 12.09 -1.59 -9.42
N ARG A 115 12.00 -2.61 -10.29
CA ARG A 115 13.12 -3.20 -11.06
C ARG A 115 14.24 -3.81 -10.20
N ASP A 116 14.17 -3.72 -8.87
CA ASP A 116 15.10 -4.36 -7.97
C ASP A 116 14.77 -5.85 -7.79
N LYS A 117 15.70 -6.72 -8.19
CA LYS A 117 15.56 -8.17 -8.04
C LYS A 117 15.63 -8.64 -6.58
N GLY A 118 16.07 -7.79 -5.65
CA GLY A 118 16.13 -8.06 -4.22
C GLY A 118 14.76 -8.01 -3.54
N THR A 119 13.85 -7.17 -4.04
CA THR A 119 12.50 -6.97 -3.49
C THR A 119 11.44 -7.81 -4.22
N GLU A 120 11.81 -8.53 -5.28
CA GLU A 120 10.87 -9.32 -6.09
C GLU A 120 10.29 -10.50 -5.32
N PHE A 121 8.96 -10.51 -5.14
CA PHE A 121 8.27 -11.62 -4.47
C PHE A 121 8.03 -12.83 -5.37
N PHE A 122 7.68 -12.62 -6.64
CA PHE A 122 7.20 -13.66 -7.57
C PHE A 122 8.30 -14.46 -8.29
N LYS A 123 9.49 -14.54 -7.69
CA LYS A 123 10.66 -15.19 -8.28
C LYS A 123 10.56 -16.71 -8.33
#